data_AF-A0A2G6KPG6-F1
#
_entry.id   AF-A0A2G6KPG6-F1
#
_cell.length_a   1.000
_cell.length_b   1.000
_cell.length_c   1.000
_cell.angle_alpha   90.00
_cell.angle_beta   90.00
_cell.angle_gamma   90.00
#
_symmetry.space_group_name_H-M   'P 1'
#
loop_
_entity.id
_entity.type
_entity.pdbx_description
1 polymer ?
#
loop_
_entity_poly.entity_id
_entity_poly.type
_entity_poly.pdbx_seq_one_letter_code
_entity_poly.pdbx_strand_id
1 'polypeptide(L)'
;MLEQLTFAFGITGPVLVLLIVGWGARKSGLISEHFIGEANRLVFNVAMPVMLYLAMTGRPLSETVDLRLSLVGLVGTLLLVGILFVVRHLVPDDERGVFIQGSYRGNLAIVGLALAVATYGNEALSLAAMYIAVVTTAYNIIAVLVLNARGALRNILLNPILLGILAGIMASLLGVKLPTVMVRSGEYLSAMTLPTALLCIGASISFRSMTTHLMSLSLAVVFKLILSPLLLVSLG
;
A
#
# COMPACT_ATOMS: atom_id res chain seq x y z
N MET A 1 -6.24 13.83 25.92
CA MET A 1 -6.85 14.13 24.60
C MET A 1 -5.94 15.01 23.74
N LEU A 2 -5.47 16.17 24.21
CA LEU A 2 -4.56 17.03 23.43
C LEU A 2 -3.23 16.35 23.06
N GLU A 3 -2.61 15.62 24.01
CA GLU A 3 -1.36 14.88 23.78
C GLU A 3 -1.50 13.76 22.73
N GLN A 4 -2.65 13.09 22.70
CA GLN A 4 -2.93 12.07 21.69
C GLN A 4 -3.10 12.71 20.30
N LEU A 5 -3.71 13.89 20.25
CA LEU A 5 -3.87 14.65 19.02
C LEU A 5 -2.51 15.14 18.48
N THR A 6 -1.65 15.68 19.35
CA THR A 6 -0.30 16.13 18.97
C THR A 6 0.58 14.97 18.55
N PHE A 7 0.50 13.82 19.22
CA PHE A 7 1.18 12.59 18.81
C PHE A 7 0.72 12.10 17.43
N ALA A 8 -0.59 11.98 17.22
CA ALA A 8 -1.15 11.58 15.94
C ALA A 8 -0.73 12.54 14.82
N PHE A 9 -0.80 13.85 15.07
CA PHE A 9 -0.35 14.86 14.13
C PHE A 9 1.16 14.79 13.87
N GLY A 10 1.97 14.48 14.88
CA GLY A 10 3.42 14.29 14.73
C GLY A 10 3.78 13.16 13.76
N ILE A 11 2.97 12.10 13.73
CA ILE A 11 3.13 10.95 12.82
C ILE A 11 2.58 11.28 11.42
N THR A 12 1.34 11.77 11.34
CA THR A 12 0.68 11.98 10.04
C THR A 12 1.13 13.25 9.34
N GLY A 13 1.61 14.24 10.10
CA GLY A 13 1.99 15.57 9.63
C GLY A 13 3.01 15.54 8.49
N PRO A 14 4.16 14.84 8.62
CA PRO A 14 5.13 14.73 7.54
C PRO A 14 4.55 14.13 6.25
N VAL A 15 3.70 13.10 6.37
CA VAL A 15 3.01 12.48 5.23
C VAL A 15 2.07 13.49 4.57
N LEU A 16 1.26 14.20 5.36
CA LEU A 16 0.34 15.24 4.88
C LEU A 16 1.08 16.41 4.22
N VAL A 17 2.22 16.84 4.77
CA VAL A 17 3.06 17.89 4.18
C VAL A 17 3.53 17.47 2.79
N LEU A 18 4.02 16.24 2.62
CA LEU A 18 4.43 15.75 1.30
C LEU A 18 3.26 15.67 0.30
N LEU A 19 2.07 15.26 0.75
CA LEU A 19 0.87 15.28 -0.09
C LEU A 19 0.52 16.72 -0.53
N ILE A 20 0.56 17.69 0.39
CA ILE A 20 0.30 19.11 0.10
C ILE A 20 1.34 19.68 -0.85
N VAL A 21 2.63 19.35 -0.65
CA VAL A 21 3.70 19.77 -1.56
C VAL A 21 3.49 19.19 -2.95
N GLY A 22 3.15 17.91 -3.06
CA GLY A 22 2.83 17.27 -4.34
C GLY A 22 1.66 17.95 -5.06
N TRP A 23 0.57 18.22 -4.33
CA TRP A 23 -0.58 18.95 -4.84
C TRP A 23 -0.21 20.36 -5.30
N GLY A 24 0.56 21.10 -4.50
CA GLY A 24 1.05 22.44 -4.83
C GLY A 24 1.95 22.44 -6.06
N ALA A 25 2.86 21.46 -6.17
CA ALA A 25 3.73 21.28 -7.33
C ALA A 25 2.95 20.94 -8.61
N ARG A 26 1.85 20.18 -8.50
CA ARG A 26 0.94 19.97 -9.64
C ARG A 26 0.27 21.26 -10.06
N LYS A 27 -0.25 22.02 -9.09
CA LYS A 27 -0.99 23.27 -9.31
C LYS A 27 -0.11 24.38 -9.88
N SER A 28 1.17 24.44 -9.51
CA SER A 28 2.15 25.38 -10.05
C SER A 28 2.69 24.98 -11.43
N GLY A 29 2.38 23.78 -11.91
CA GLY A 29 2.89 23.25 -13.17
C GLY A 29 4.30 22.67 -13.10
N LEU A 30 4.92 22.63 -11.90
CA LEU A 30 6.23 21.99 -11.68
C LEU A 30 6.19 20.49 -11.98
N ILE A 31 5.06 19.84 -11.68
CA ILE A 31 4.82 18.42 -11.96
C ILE A 31 3.71 18.28 -13.01
N SER A 32 3.96 17.52 -14.07
CA SER A 32 2.98 17.19 -15.11
C SER A 32 2.28 15.85 -14.83
N GLU A 33 1.08 15.61 -15.39
CA GLU A 33 0.45 14.25 -15.36
C GLU A 33 1.40 13.19 -15.91
N HIS A 34 2.13 13.55 -16.98
CA HIS A 34 3.08 12.64 -17.61
C HIS A 34 4.21 12.24 -16.66
N PHE A 35 4.78 13.20 -15.94
CA PHE A 35 5.78 12.94 -14.92
C PHE A 35 5.24 12.04 -13.80
N ILE A 36 4.01 12.26 -13.34
CA ILE A 36 3.39 11.41 -12.31
C ILE A 36 3.33 9.95 -12.78
N GLY A 37 2.91 9.71 -14.03
CA GLY A 37 2.85 8.38 -14.61
C GLY A 37 4.22 7.69 -14.65
N GLU A 38 5.24 8.38 -15.13
CA GLU A 38 6.61 7.86 -15.22
C GLU A 38 7.27 7.66 -13.85
N ALA A 39 7.07 8.60 -12.92
CA ALA A 39 7.55 8.48 -11.55
C ALA A 39 6.90 7.29 -10.82
N ASN A 40 5.58 7.10 -10.96
CA ASN A 40 4.89 5.94 -10.39
C ASN A 40 5.41 4.63 -10.98
N ARG A 41 5.69 4.58 -12.28
CA ARG A 41 6.29 3.39 -12.92
C ARG A 41 7.68 3.09 -12.39
N LEU A 42 8.53 4.10 -12.24
CA LEU A 42 9.87 3.96 -11.67
C LEU A 42 9.79 3.45 -10.23
N VAL A 43 8.93 4.07 -9.42
CA VAL A 43 8.73 3.69 -8.02
C VAL A 43 8.23 2.26 -7.92
N PHE A 44 7.17 1.89 -8.65
CA PHE A 44 6.54 0.58 -8.51
C PHE A 44 7.37 -0.57 -9.09
N ASN A 45 8.07 -0.34 -10.20
CA ASN A 45 8.81 -1.42 -10.89
C ASN A 45 10.27 -1.54 -10.42
N VAL A 46 10.85 -0.50 -9.82
CA VAL A 46 12.28 -0.48 -9.45
C VAL A 46 12.47 -0.13 -7.99
N ALA A 47 12.07 1.07 -7.57
CA ALA A 47 12.47 1.59 -6.26
C ALA A 47 11.84 0.81 -5.10
N MET A 48 10.54 0.54 -5.18
CA MET A 48 9.79 -0.19 -4.16
C MET A 48 10.21 -1.67 -4.07
N PRO A 49 10.36 -2.43 -5.17
CA PRO A 49 10.93 -3.78 -5.11
C PRO A 49 12.32 -3.82 -4.46
N VAL A 50 13.20 -2.86 -4.77
CA VAL A 50 14.54 -2.75 -4.17
C VAL A 50 14.45 -2.43 -2.68
N MET A 51 13.61 -1.47 -2.28
CA MET A 51 13.35 -1.15 -0.88
C MET A 51 12.90 -2.38 -0.09
N LEU A 52 11.94 -3.11 -0.62
CA LEU A 52 11.37 -4.29 0.06
C LEU A 52 12.33 -5.48 0.05
N TYR A 53 13.12 -5.64 -1.00
CA TYR A 53 14.23 -6.60 -1.02
C TYR A 53 15.20 -6.31 0.12
N LEU A 54 15.70 -5.07 0.21
CA LEU A 54 16.67 -4.68 1.24
C LEU A 54 16.10 -4.81 2.65
N ALA A 55 14.80 -4.56 2.83
CA ALA A 55 14.11 -4.74 4.10
C ALA A 55 14.07 -6.20 4.57
N MET A 56 14.11 -7.17 3.65
CA MET A 56 14.11 -8.61 3.93
C MET A 56 15.52 -9.18 4.07
N THR A 57 16.51 -8.57 3.41
CA THR A 57 17.91 -9.03 3.51
C THR A 57 18.58 -8.59 4.81
N GLY A 58 19.40 -9.46 5.40
CA GLY A 58 20.29 -9.09 6.51
C GLY A 58 19.68 -9.14 7.91
N ARG A 59 18.42 -9.60 8.04
CA ARG A 59 17.78 -9.90 9.32
C ARG A 59 17.27 -11.34 9.35
N PRO A 60 17.28 -12.00 10.52
CA PRO A 60 16.72 -13.35 10.64
C PRO A 60 15.21 -13.35 10.35
N LEU A 61 14.71 -14.46 9.80
CA LEU A 61 13.29 -14.62 9.47
C LEU A 61 12.37 -14.44 10.67
N SER A 62 12.82 -14.84 11.87
CA SER A 62 12.07 -14.68 13.12
C SER A 62 11.77 -13.22 13.47
N GLU A 63 12.58 -12.26 12.99
CA GLU A 63 12.41 -10.83 13.26
C GLU A 63 11.73 -10.09 12.11
N THR A 64 11.76 -10.65 10.90
CA THR A 64 11.21 -10.03 9.69
C THR A 64 9.81 -10.52 9.35
N VAL A 65 9.43 -11.70 9.83
CA VAL A 65 8.16 -12.35 9.52
C VAL A 65 7.30 -12.43 10.79
N ASP A 66 6.31 -11.57 10.88
CA ASP A 66 5.19 -11.74 11.80
C ASP A 66 4.02 -12.41 11.06
N LEU A 67 3.93 -13.73 11.23
CA LEU A 67 2.85 -14.54 10.68
C LEU A 67 1.50 -14.15 11.28
N ARG A 68 1.44 -13.78 12.55
CA ARG A 68 0.18 -13.40 13.20
C ARG A 68 -0.36 -12.12 12.60
N LEU A 69 0.47 -11.09 12.46
CA LEU A 69 0.11 -9.82 11.82
C LEU A 69 -0.38 -10.05 10.38
N SER A 70 0.35 -10.87 9.62
CA SER A 70 0.00 -11.18 8.22
C SER A 70 -1.32 -11.96 8.12
N LEU A 71 -1.55 -12.90 9.04
CA LEU A 71 -2.79 -13.68 9.10
C LEU A 71 -3.99 -12.82 9.52
N VAL A 72 -3.84 -11.93 10.49
CA VAL A 72 -4.89 -10.97 10.87
C VAL A 72 -5.25 -10.09 9.67
N GLY A 73 -4.26 -9.56 8.95
CA GLY A 73 -4.48 -8.79 7.73
C GLY A 73 -5.21 -9.58 6.64
N LEU A 74 -4.80 -10.83 6.40
CA LEU A 74 -5.42 -11.70 5.41
C LEU A 74 -6.86 -12.07 5.76
N VAL A 75 -7.08 -12.59 6.97
CA VAL A 75 -8.41 -13.00 7.45
C VAL A 75 -9.34 -11.80 7.54
N GLY A 76 -8.87 -10.68 8.10
CA GLY A 76 -9.64 -9.43 8.15
C GLY A 76 -10.03 -8.92 6.76
N THR A 77 -9.11 -9.00 5.79
CA THR A 77 -9.42 -8.68 4.39
C THR A 77 -10.49 -9.61 3.82
N LEU A 78 -10.37 -10.92 4.00
CA LEU A 78 -11.33 -11.89 3.48
C LEU A 78 -12.72 -11.72 4.11
N LEU A 79 -12.79 -11.48 5.41
CA LEU A 79 -14.04 -11.18 6.12
C LEU A 79 -14.67 -9.89 5.61
N LEU A 80 -13.88 -8.81 5.47
CA LEU A 80 -14.37 -7.55 4.92
C LEU A 80 -14.92 -7.73 3.50
N VAL A 81 -14.21 -8.46 2.65
CA VAL A 81 -14.68 -8.79 1.29
C VAL A 81 -15.97 -9.61 1.34
N GLY A 82 -16.07 -10.61 2.22
CA GLY A 82 -17.29 -11.38 2.42
C GLY A 82 -18.49 -10.51 2.78
N ILE A 83 -18.33 -9.58 3.72
CA ILE A 83 -19.38 -8.61 4.09
C ILE A 83 -19.74 -7.72 2.90
N LEU A 84 -18.74 -7.21 2.18
CA LEU A 84 -18.95 -6.38 0.98
C LEU A 84 -19.71 -7.12 -0.12
N PHE A 85 -19.48 -8.43 -0.28
CA PHE A 85 -20.23 -9.26 -1.22
C PHE A 85 -21.70 -9.41 -0.84
N VAL A 86 -22.05 -9.40 0.44
CA VAL A 86 -23.43 -9.40 0.92
C VAL A 86 -24.09 -8.05 0.70
N VAL A 87 -23.39 -6.95 1.03
CA VAL A 87 -23.97 -5.59 0.95
C VAL A 87 -23.90 -4.97 -0.44
N ARG A 88 -23.19 -5.56 -1.41
CA ARG A 88 -23.06 -5.03 -2.79
C ARG A 88 -24.41 -4.79 -3.48
N HIS A 89 -25.48 -5.45 -3.03
CA HIS A 89 -26.82 -5.26 -3.58
C HIS A 89 -27.39 -3.87 -3.29
N LEU A 90 -26.81 -3.13 -2.34
CA LEU A 90 -27.14 -1.73 -2.06
C LEU A 90 -26.61 -0.76 -3.11
N VAL A 91 -25.80 -1.24 -4.07
CA VAL A 91 -25.12 -0.46 -5.10
C VAL A 91 -25.54 -0.95 -6.50
N PRO A 92 -25.63 -0.08 -7.53
CA PRO A 92 -25.95 -0.48 -8.89
C PRO A 92 -25.03 -1.58 -9.42
N ASP A 93 -25.59 -2.50 -10.19
CA ASP A 93 -24.93 -3.72 -10.65
C ASP A 93 -23.60 -3.46 -11.37
N ASP A 94 -23.53 -2.40 -12.16
CA ASP A 94 -22.35 -1.94 -12.91
C ASP A 94 -21.26 -1.32 -12.03
N GLU A 95 -21.62 -0.83 -10.84
CA GLU A 95 -20.68 -0.23 -9.89
C GLU A 95 -20.17 -1.21 -8.83
N ARG A 96 -20.82 -2.38 -8.66
CA ARG A 96 -20.50 -3.36 -7.60
C ARG A 96 -19.04 -3.77 -7.54
N GLY A 97 -18.42 -4.02 -8.70
CA GLY A 97 -17.03 -4.44 -8.76
C GLY A 97 -16.08 -3.36 -8.24
N VAL A 98 -16.31 -2.11 -8.67
CA VAL A 98 -15.55 -0.93 -8.24
C VAL A 98 -15.82 -0.61 -6.77
N PHE A 99 -17.07 -0.73 -6.32
CA PHE A 99 -17.46 -0.55 -4.92
C PHE A 99 -16.74 -1.52 -3.99
N ILE A 100 -16.76 -2.83 -4.29
CA ILE A 100 -16.07 -3.84 -3.49
C ILE A 100 -14.57 -3.51 -3.45
N GLN A 101 -13.93 -3.30 -4.62
CA GLN A 101 -12.50 -2.96 -4.72
C GLN A 101 -12.15 -1.71 -3.91
N GLY A 102 -12.88 -0.61 -4.11
CA GLY A 102 -12.61 0.67 -3.44
C GLY A 102 -12.76 0.59 -1.92
N SER A 103 -13.66 -0.28 -1.45
CA SER A 103 -13.96 -0.47 -0.03
C SER A 103 -12.89 -1.27 0.71
N TYR A 104 -12.42 -2.41 0.17
CA TYR A 104 -11.44 -3.24 0.88
C TYR A 104 -9.97 -2.88 0.55
N ARG A 105 -9.69 -2.39 -0.67
CA ARG A 105 -8.31 -2.19 -1.14
C ARG A 105 -7.73 -0.90 -0.56
N GLY A 106 -6.83 -1.05 0.40
CA GLY A 106 -6.06 0.06 0.98
C GLY A 106 -4.84 0.45 0.15
N ASN A 107 -4.30 1.65 0.41
CA ASN A 107 -2.98 2.06 -0.08
C ASN A 107 -1.90 1.63 0.91
N LEU A 108 -1.76 0.31 1.09
CA LEU A 108 -0.88 -0.30 2.08
C LEU A 108 0.60 -0.02 1.77
N ALA A 109 0.99 -0.17 0.50
CA ALA A 109 2.39 -0.14 0.10
C ALA A 109 3.02 1.26 0.10
N ILE A 110 2.21 2.32 -0.02
CA ILE A 110 2.72 3.70 0.00
C ILE A 110 2.31 4.40 1.30
N VAL A 111 1.02 4.70 1.47
CA VAL A 111 0.55 5.49 2.62
C VAL A 111 0.63 4.68 3.91
N GLY A 112 0.18 3.42 3.89
CA GLY A 112 0.27 2.52 5.03
C GLY A 112 1.71 2.34 5.49
N LEU A 113 2.63 2.10 4.54
CA LEU A 113 4.04 1.96 4.84
C LEU A 113 4.67 3.25 5.35
N ALA A 114 4.35 4.41 4.74
CA ALA A 114 4.84 5.70 5.20
C ALA A 114 4.40 5.99 6.65
N LEU A 115 3.15 5.69 7.00
CA LEU A 115 2.64 5.84 8.37
C LEU A 115 3.29 4.84 9.33
N ALA A 116 3.50 3.60 8.91
CA ALA A 116 4.17 2.59 9.72
C ALA A 116 5.62 3.00 10.02
N VAL A 117 6.37 3.46 9.02
CA VAL A 117 7.74 3.96 9.20
C VAL A 117 7.78 5.25 10.02
N ALA A 118 6.82 6.16 9.83
CA ALA A 118 6.72 7.39 10.64
C ALA A 118 6.43 7.08 12.12
N THR A 119 5.69 6.01 12.41
CA THR A 119 5.31 5.62 13.78
C THR A 119 6.38 4.78 14.46
N TYR A 120 6.90 3.77 13.77
CA TYR A 120 7.72 2.69 14.34
C TYR A 120 9.17 2.69 13.81
N GLY A 121 9.52 3.65 12.95
CA GLY A 121 10.84 3.73 12.33
C GLY A 121 11.10 2.65 11.29
N ASN A 122 12.36 2.52 10.88
CA ASN A 122 12.79 1.59 9.82
C ASN A 122 12.74 0.12 10.24
N GLU A 123 12.53 -0.19 11.51
CA GLU A 123 12.35 -1.57 11.98
C GLU A 123 11.05 -2.17 11.42
N ALA A 124 9.97 -1.39 11.40
CA ALA A 124 8.68 -1.79 10.86
C ALA A 124 8.67 -2.03 9.35
N LEU A 125 9.68 -1.56 8.61
CA LEU A 125 9.77 -1.77 7.16
C LEU A 125 9.73 -3.26 6.80
N SER A 126 10.38 -4.10 7.58
CA SER A 126 10.42 -5.55 7.35
C SER A 126 9.07 -6.22 7.63
N LEU A 127 8.48 -5.98 8.80
CA LEU A 127 7.15 -6.49 9.16
C LEU A 127 6.08 -6.02 8.16
N ALA A 128 6.13 -4.73 7.80
CA ALA A 128 5.21 -4.15 6.83
C ALA A 128 5.41 -4.72 5.43
N ALA A 129 6.64 -4.99 4.99
CA ALA A 129 6.91 -5.63 3.70
C ALA A 129 6.24 -7.00 3.61
N MET A 130 6.39 -7.85 4.63
CA MET A 130 5.74 -9.17 4.66
C MET A 130 4.22 -9.05 4.64
N TYR A 131 3.67 -8.16 5.48
CA TYR A 131 2.23 -7.85 5.49
C TYR A 131 1.74 -7.40 4.11
N ILE A 132 2.47 -6.48 3.46
CA ILE A 132 2.17 -5.98 2.11
C ILE A 132 2.20 -7.13 1.10
N ALA A 133 3.19 -8.03 1.14
CA ALA A 133 3.27 -9.18 0.23
C ALA A 133 2.01 -10.03 0.32
N VAL A 134 1.62 -10.45 1.53
CA VAL A 134 0.48 -11.34 1.77
C VAL A 134 -0.82 -10.65 1.37
N VAL A 135 -1.08 -9.46 1.92
CA VAL A 135 -2.36 -8.76 1.72
C VAL A 135 -2.49 -8.24 0.30
N THR A 136 -1.43 -7.75 -0.33
CA THR A 136 -1.48 -7.28 -1.74
C THR A 136 -1.68 -8.45 -2.71
N THR A 137 -1.12 -9.62 -2.42
CA THR A 137 -1.37 -10.83 -3.21
C THR A 137 -2.86 -11.21 -3.14
N ALA A 138 -3.42 -11.23 -1.93
CA ALA A 138 -4.86 -11.45 -1.74
C ALA A 138 -5.70 -10.39 -2.46
N TYR A 139 -5.32 -9.10 -2.35
CA TYR A 139 -5.99 -8.01 -3.04
C TYR A 139 -6.05 -8.22 -4.55
N ASN A 140 -4.94 -8.63 -5.17
CA ASN A 140 -4.92 -8.83 -6.61
C ASN A 140 -5.71 -10.07 -7.04
N ILE A 141 -5.67 -11.18 -6.28
CA ILE A 141 -6.50 -12.37 -6.55
C ILE A 141 -7.98 -12.00 -6.50
N ILE A 142 -8.42 -11.31 -5.43
CA ILE A 142 -9.80 -10.85 -5.27
C ILE A 142 -10.20 -9.91 -6.42
N ALA A 143 -9.28 -9.05 -6.89
CA ALA A 143 -9.55 -8.18 -8.03
C ALA A 143 -9.83 -8.93 -9.33
N VAL A 144 -9.12 -10.01 -9.61
CA VAL A 144 -9.39 -10.85 -10.78
C VAL A 144 -10.78 -11.47 -10.71
N LEU A 145 -11.18 -11.94 -9.52
CA LEU A 145 -12.49 -12.54 -9.28
C LEU A 145 -13.63 -11.53 -9.36
N VAL A 146 -13.46 -10.35 -8.75
CA VAL A 146 -14.50 -9.30 -8.65
C VAL A 146 -14.69 -8.57 -9.97
N LEU A 147 -13.61 -8.29 -10.71
CA LEU A 147 -13.66 -7.52 -11.96
C LEU A 147 -13.74 -8.39 -13.22
N ASN A 148 -13.84 -9.72 -13.08
CA ASN A 148 -13.87 -10.69 -14.20
C ASN A 148 -12.70 -10.50 -15.19
N ALA A 149 -11.53 -10.09 -14.71
CA ALA A 149 -10.36 -9.78 -15.53
C ALA A 149 -9.62 -11.07 -15.95
N ARG A 150 -10.19 -11.81 -16.91
CA ARG A 150 -9.57 -13.03 -17.48
C ARG A 150 -8.17 -12.69 -18.01
N GLY A 151 -7.15 -13.41 -17.54
CA GLY A 151 -5.74 -13.23 -17.94
C GLY A 151 -4.84 -12.49 -16.94
N ALA A 152 -5.40 -11.94 -15.86
CA ALA A 152 -4.62 -11.18 -14.87
C ALA A 152 -3.84 -12.05 -13.85
N LEU A 153 -4.02 -13.37 -13.83
CA LEU A 153 -3.29 -14.29 -12.95
C LEU A 153 -1.76 -14.22 -13.15
N ARG A 154 -1.30 -14.08 -14.39
CA ARG A 154 0.12 -13.90 -14.70
C ARG A 154 0.67 -12.59 -14.10
N ASN A 155 -0.14 -11.52 -14.12
CA ASN A 155 0.25 -10.21 -13.59
C ASN A 155 0.30 -10.20 -12.05
N ILE A 156 -0.41 -11.13 -11.39
CA ILE A 156 -0.29 -11.34 -9.94
C ILE A 156 1.08 -11.94 -9.62
N LEU A 157 1.46 -13.01 -10.31
CA LEU A 157 2.73 -13.71 -10.08
C LEU A 157 3.94 -12.86 -10.47
N LEU A 158 3.80 -12.03 -11.50
CA LEU A 158 4.86 -11.12 -11.97
C LEU A 158 4.80 -9.73 -11.30
N ASN A 159 4.11 -9.60 -10.16
CA ASN A 159 4.08 -8.34 -9.43
C ASN A 159 5.48 -8.00 -8.90
N PRO A 160 6.11 -6.88 -9.33
CA PRO A 160 7.47 -6.52 -8.92
C PRO A 160 7.67 -6.44 -7.41
N ILE A 161 6.65 -5.98 -6.66
CA ILE A 161 6.68 -5.91 -5.20
C ILE A 161 6.85 -7.30 -4.61
N LEU A 162 6.04 -8.26 -5.07
CA LEU A 162 6.09 -9.64 -4.61
C LEU A 162 7.44 -10.29 -4.98
N LEU A 163 7.92 -10.05 -6.20
CA LEU A 163 9.23 -10.54 -6.65
C LEU A 163 10.37 -9.97 -5.81
N GLY A 164 10.35 -8.68 -5.46
CA GLY A 164 11.35 -8.06 -4.59
C GLY A 164 11.40 -8.68 -3.20
N ILE A 165 10.23 -8.89 -2.57
CA ILE A 165 10.13 -9.52 -1.25
C ILE A 165 10.63 -10.96 -1.29
N LEU A 166 10.15 -11.77 -2.25
CA LEU A 166 10.57 -13.16 -2.40
C LEU A 166 12.08 -13.27 -2.66
N ALA A 167 12.63 -12.43 -3.52
CA ALA A 167 14.07 -12.38 -3.76
C ALA A 167 14.85 -12.02 -2.50
N GLY A 168 14.34 -11.10 -1.67
CA GLY A 168 14.96 -10.70 -0.41
C GLY A 168 14.95 -11.83 0.63
N ILE A 169 13.82 -12.53 0.75
CA ILE A 169 13.69 -13.72 1.61
C ILE A 169 14.67 -14.81 1.17
N MET A 170 14.71 -15.12 -0.13
CA MET A 170 15.62 -16.14 -0.68
C MET A 170 17.09 -15.76 -0.47
N ALA A 171 17.45 -14.49 -0.66
CA ALA A 171 18.80 -14.00 -0.40
C ALA A 171 19.17 -14.11 1.08
N SER A 172 18.24 -13.81 2.00
CA SER A 172 18.45 -13.98 3.44
C SER A 172 18.66 -15.45 3.82
N LEU A 173 17.83 -16.36 3.31
CA LEU A 173 17.94 -17.81 3.53
C LEU A 173 19.26 -18.41 3.02
N LEU A 174 19.71 -17.96 1.86
CA LEU A 174 20.96 -18.41 1.24
C LEU A 174 22.20 -17.72 1.82
N GLY A 175 22.03 -16.76 2.74
CA GLY A 175 23.14 -15.98 3.29
C GLY A 175 23.88 -15.15 2.23
N VAL A 176 23.19 -14.75 1.16
CA VAL A 176 23.79 -13.99 0.05
C VAL A 176 24.15 -12.59 0.56
N LYS A 177 25.46 -12.30 0.55
CA LYS A 177 25.97 -10.97 0.87
C LYS A 177 26.15 -10.19 -0.41
N LEU A 178 25.39 -9.11 -0.56
CA LEU A 178 25.59 -8.17 -1.65
C LEU A 178 26.87 -7.35 -1.43
N PRO A 179 27.61 -7.02 -2.50
CA PRO A 179 28.70 -6.04 -2.42
C PRO A 179 28.21 -4.69 -1.91
N THR A 180 29.04 -3.98 -1.15
CA THR A 180 28.70 -2.68 -0.54
C THR A 180 28.17 -1.67 -1.56
N VAL A 181 28.69 -1.70 -2.80
CA VAL A 181 28.22 -0.83 -3.89
C VAL A 181 26.74 -1.08 -4.20
N MET A 182 26.33 -2.35 -4.32
CA MET A 182 24.92 -2.70 -4.61
C MET A 182 24.00 -2.33 -3.46
N VAL A 183 24.42 -2.57 -2.21
CA VAL A 183 23.64 -2.20 -1.02
C VAL A 183 23.41 -0.70 -0.98
N ARG A 184 24.48 0.11 -1.08
CA ARG A 184 24.37 1.58 -1.05
C ARG A 184 23.56 2.14 -2.22
N SER A 185 23.75 1.60 -3.42
CA SER A 185 22.92 1.99 -4.58
C SER A 185 21.45 1.67 -4.35
N GLY A 186 21.15 0.51 -3.77
CA GLY A 186 19.78 0.14 -3.43
C GLY A 186 19.19 1.01 -2.31
N GLU A 187 19.99 1.42 -1.33
CA GLU A 187 19.58 2.35 -0.26
C GLU A 187 19.18 3.72 -0.84
N TYR A 188 19.88 4.24 -1.85
CA TYR A 188 19.48 5.47 -2.53
C TYR A 188 18.12 5.33 -3.22
N LEU A 189 17.88 4.21 -3.90
CA LEU A 189 16.57 3.93 -4.52
C LEU A 189 15.47 3.78 -3.46
N SER A 190 15.78 3.07 -2.37
CA SER A 190 14.88 2.85 -1.25
C SER A 190 14.46 4.18 -0.59
N ALA A 191 15.42 5.04 -0.28
CA ALA A 191 15.18 6.35 0.33
C ALA A 191 14.33 7.29 -0.55
N MET A 192 14.39 7.15 -1.88
CA MET A 192 13.57 7.91 -2.82
C MET A 192 12.12 7.39 -2.90
N THR A 193 11.87 6.13 -2.58
CA THR A 193 10.59 5.44 -2.82
C THR A 193 9.41 6.14 -2.16
N LEU A 194 9.44 6.30 -0.84
CA LEU A 194 8.31 6.88 -0.10
C LEU A 194 8.09 8.37 -0.42
N PRO A 195 9.13 9.24 -0.43
CA PRO A 195 8.95 10.65 -0.76
C PRO A 195 8.35 10.86 -2.15
N THR A 196 8.89 10.20 -3.18
CA THR A 196 8.40 10.35 -4.56
C THR A 196 6.98 9.84 -4.71
N ALA A 197 6.66 8.70 -4.07
CA ALA A 197 5.32 8.13 -4.11
C ALA A 197 4.28 9.05 -3.43
N LEU A 198 4.62 9.63 -2.28
CA LEU A 198 3.74 10.57 -1.58
C LEU A 198 3.53 11.87 -2.38
N LEU A 199 4.59 12.43 -2.96
CA LEU A 199 4.47 13.58 -3.85
C LEU A 199 3.54 13.28 -5.04
N CYS A 200 3.68 12.11 -5.65
CA CYS A 200 2.82 11.69 -6.76
C CYS A 200 1.36 11.51 -6.33
N ILE A 201 1.10 10.90 -5.18
CA ILE A 201 -0.26 10.78 -4.63
C ILE A 201 -0.89 12.17 -4.43
N GLY A 202 -0.16 13.09 -3.80
CA GLY A 202 -0.61 14.47 -3.62
C GLY A 202 -0.89 15.19 -4.94
N ALA A 203 0.00 15.02 -5.91
CA ALA A 203 -0.13 15.59 -7.25
C ALA A 203 -1.31 15.02 -8.05
N SER A 204 -1.73 13.78 -7.78
CA SER A 204 -2.89 13.13 -8.41
C SER A 204 -4.24 13.50 -7.80
N ILE A 205 -4.28 14.28 -6.71
CA ILE A 205 -5.55 14.67 -6.07
C ILE A 205 -6.35 15.55 -7.04
N SER A 206 -7.50 15.05 -7.49
CA SER A 206 -8.44 15.80 -8.31
C SER A 206 -9.85 15.76 -7.71
N PHE A 207 -10.48 16.94 -7.59
CA PHE A 207 -11.82 17.08 -7.00
C PHE A 207 -12.95 17.04 -8.06
N ARG A 208 -12.61 16.97 -9.35
CA ARG A 208 -13.56 17.13 -10.47
C ARG A 208 -14.54 15.97 -10.64
N SER A 209 -14.29 14.80 -10.05
CA SER A 209 -15.06 13.56 -10.30
C SER A 209 -15.78 13.00 -9.07
N MET A 210 -15.78 13.71 -7.93
CA MET A 210 -16.34 13.18 -6.67
C MET A 210 -17.88 13.15 -6.63
N THR A 211 -18.57 13.83 -7.55
CA THR A 211 -20.03 14.03 -7.47
C THR A 211 -20.85 12.98 -8.22
N THR A 212 -20.23 12.14 -9.06
CA THR A 212 -20.96 11.31 -10.03
C THR A 212 -21.42 9.95 -9.47
N HIS A 213 -20.84 9.47 -8.35
CA HIS A 213 -21.14 8.16 -7.75
C HIS A 213 -21.28 8.22 -6.22
N LEU A 214 -22.04 9.21 -5.71
CA LEU A 214 -22.08 9.53 -4.28
C LEU A 214 -22.52 8.38 -3.38
N MET A 215 -23.47 7.53 -3.82
CA MET A 215 -23.94 6.40 -3.00
C MET A 215 -22.83 5.35 -2.82
N SER A 216 -22.20 4.90 -3.90
CA SER A 216 -21.12 3.92 -3.87
C SER A 216 -19.89 4.46 -3.15
N LEU A 217 -19.56 5.73 -3.35
CA LEU A 217 -18.45 6.41 -2.66
C LEU A 217 -18.72 6.53 -1.17
N SER A 218 -19.88 7.03 -0.76
CA SER A 218 -20.22 7.21 0.67
C SER A 218 -20.24 5.87 1.41
N LEU A 219 -20.85 4.84 0.83
CA LEU A 219 -20.85 3.51 1.42
C LEU A 219 -19.42 2.96 1.51
N ALA A 220 -18.61 3.09 0.45
CA ALA A 220 -17.22 2.63 0.48
C ALA A 220 -16.40 3.34 1.55
N VAL A 221 -16.60 4.64 1.74
CA VAL A 221 -15.94 5.43 2.80
C VAL A 221 -16.35 4.93 4.19
N VAL A 222 -17.63 4.67 4.44
CA VAL A 222 -18.10 4.12 5.73
C VAL A 222 -17.45 2.77 6.01
N PHE A 223 -17.45 1.87 5.03
CA PHE A 223 -16.80 0.57 5.16
C PHE A 223 -15.29 0.70 5.42
N LYS A 224 -14.63 1.65 4.77
CA LYS A 224 -13.19 1.85 4.87
C LYS A 224 -12.77 2.52 6.17
N LEU A 225 -13.50 3.52 6.64
CA LEU A 225 -13.11 4.32 7.81
C LEU A 225 -13.69 3.80 9.13
N ILE A 226 -14.80 3.05 9.09
CA ILE A 226 -15.45 2.55 10.30
C ILE A 226 -15.32 1.04 10.38
N LEU A 227 -15.80 0.31 9.37
CA LEU A 227 -15.85 -1.15 9.46
C LEU A 227 -14.46 -1.79 9.41
N SER A 228 -13.59 -1.34 8.49
CA SER A 228 -12.27 -1.92 8.31
C SER A 228 -11.37 -1.80 9.54
N PRO A 229 -11.27 -0.63 10.22
CA PRO A 229 -10.46 -0.52 11.43
C PRO A 229 -11.07 -1.28 12.59
N LEU A 230 -12.41 -1.27 12.77
CA LEU A 230 -13.07 -2.03 13.83
C LEU A 230 -12.85 -3.54 13.67
N LEU A 231 -12.98 -4.07 12.45
CA LEU A 231 -12.73 -5.48 12.17
C LEU A 231 -11.27 -5.86 12.40
N LEU A 232 -10.32 -5.07 11.88
CA LEU A 232 -8.90 -5.41 12.03
C LEU A 232 -8.44 -5.31 13.49
N VAL A 233 -8.83 -4.25 14.21
CA VAL A 233 -8.47 -4.08 15.63
C VAL A 233 -9.13 -5.15 16.52
N SER A 234 -10.35 -5.60 16.20
CA SER A 234 -11.00 -6.67 16.98
C SER A 234 -10.40 -8.06 16.75
N LEU A 235 -9.74 -8.28 15.60
CA LEU A 235 -9.07 -9.54 15.29
C LEU A 235 -7.67 -9.68 15.91
N GLY A 236 -7.04 -8.57 16.31
CA GLY A 236 -5.72 -8.58 16.97
C GLY A 236 -4.84 -7.42 16.56
#